data_AF-A0A848KPP3-F1
#
_entry.id   AF-A0A848KPP3-F1
#
_cell.length_a   1.000
_cell.length_b   1.000
_cell.length_c   1.000
_cell.angle_alpha   90.00
_cell.angle_beta   90.00
_cell.angle_gamma   90.00
#
_symmetry.space_group_name_H-M   'P 1'
#
loop_
_entity.id
_entity.type
_entity.pdbx_description
1 polymer ?
#
loop_
_entity_poly.entity_id
_entity_poly.type
_entity_poly.pdbx_seq_one_letter_code
_entity_poly.pdbx_strand_id
1 'polypeptide(L)'
;MRETSEVLSSLWSRVSTRRQSPRSSTRPSAPAGTQPSPGGARSGARSFEVELRNSGVVVQVPAGTSILDAITRHGVLAPSHCRRGVCGTCQTTVLTGEIDHRDLVLTTEQRARGNAMMICVSRAAPGCDRIVLDL
;
A
#
# COMPACT_ATOMS: atom_id res chain seq x y z
N MET A 1 30.44 55.65 -40.88
CA MET A 1 29.06 55.11 -40.95
C MET A 1 28.75 54.66 -39.53
N ARG A 2 28.22 55.53 -38.66
CA ARG A 2 26.79 55.89 -38.53
C ARG A 2 25.95 54.61 -38.35
N GLU A 3 25.64 54.20 -37.12
CA GLU A 3 24.55 54.70 -36.25
C GLU A 3 23.21 54.02 -36.58
N THR A 4 22.36 53.86 -35.56
CA THR A 4 20.98 53.32 -35.53
C THR A 4 20.81 51.81 -35.30
N SER A 5 20.89 51.37 -34.03
CA SER A 5 19.90 50.45 -33.40
C SER A 5 20.12 50.30 -31.88
N GLU A 6 20.34 51.42 -31.19
CA GLU A 6 20.11 51.54 -29.75
C GLU A 6 18.83 52.33 -29.55
N VAL A 7 17.68 51.68 -29.49
CA VAL A 7 16.42 52.15 -28.88
C VAL A 7 15.33 51.17 -29.33
N LEU A 8 14.75 50.36 -28.42
CA LEU A 8 13.29 50.07 -28.39
C LEU A 8 12.80 48.92 -27.50
N SER A 9 13.62 48.22 -26.70
CA SER A 9 13.04 47.15 -25.85
C SER A 9 13.43 47.14 -24.37
N SER A 10 14.06 48.21 -23.87
CA SER A 10 14.40 48.39 -22.44
C SER A 10 13.26 48.99 -21.58
N LEU A 11 11.99 48.87 -21.99
CA LEU A 11 10.86 49.55 -21.33
C LEU A 11 9.63 48.67 -21.09
N TRP A 12 9.80 47.47 -20.52
CA TRP A 12 8.70 46.80 -19.81
C TRP A 12 9.18 46.25 -18.45
N SER A 13 9.33 47.16 -17.48
CA SER A 13 8.75 47.08 -16.13
C SER A 13 8.90 45.73 -15.39
N ARG A 14 9.73 45.52 -14.36
CA ARG A 14 10.18 46.36 -13.24
C ARG A 14 9.07 47.03 -12.40
N VAL A 15 7.99 46.30 -12.12
CA VAL A 15 7.06 46.52 -10.99
C VAL A 15 6.24 45.23 -10.88
N SER A 16 6.22 44.40 -9.84
CA SER A 16 6.17 44.67 -8.42
C SER A 16 6.63 43.41 -7.67
N THR A 17 7.64 43.57 -6.82
CA THR A 17 7.59 43.16 -5.41
C THR A 17 7.03 41.79 -5.03
N ARG A 18 7.87 41.03 -4.31
CA ARG A 18 7.55 39.91 -3.40
C ARG A 18 7.21 38.59 -4.13
N ARG A 19 7.69 37.43 -3.68
CA ARG A 19 8.26 37.06 -2.39
C ARG A 19 9.02 35.75 -2.59
N GLN A 20 10.05 35.59 -1.78
CA GLN A 20 10.73 34.33 -1.49
C GLN A 20 9.75 33.16 -1.50
N SER A 21 10.01 32.12 -2.30
CA SER A 21 9.57 30.78 -1.94
C SER A 21 10.74 30.11 -1.24
N PRO A 22 10.72 30.01 0.11
CA PRO A 22 11.70 29.22 0.81
C PRO A 22 11.53 27.75 0.40
N ARG A 23 12.64 27.09 0.12
CA ARG A 23 12.75 25.65 0.34
C ARG A 23 12.31 25.37 1.77
N SER A 24 11.37 24.44 1.96
CA SER A 24 11.35 23.41 3.02
C SER A 24 9.92 23.06 3.44
N SER A 25 9.69 21.74 3.54
CA SER A 25 8.87 21.06 4.55
C SER A 25 7.38 21.43 4.59
N THR A 26 6.47 20.59 4.13
CA THR A 26 5.84 19.46 4.87
C THR A 26 4.55 19.18 4.08
N ARG A 27 3.98 18.00 3.85
CA ARG A 27 3.78 16.79 4.65
C ARG A 27 3.09 15.80 3.69
N PRO A 28 3.49 14.53 3.49
CA PRO A 28 2.54 13.57 2.95
C PRO A 28 1.43 13.43 3.99
N SER A 29 0.20 13.76 3.59
CA SER A 29 -1.00 13.50 4.38
C SER A 29 -1.05 12.00 4.65
N ALA A 30 -0.66 11.58 5.85
CA ALA A 30 -0.99 10.27 6.37
C ALA A 30 -2.51 10.09 6.18
N PRO A 31 -2.98 9.05 5.48
CA PRO A 31 -4.40 8.75 5.50
C PRO A 31 -4.74 8.43 6.95
N ALA A 32 -5.66 9.23 7.49
CA ALA A 32 -6.25 9.06 8.80
C ALA A 32 -6.49 7.57 9.05
N GLY A 33 -5.96 7.08 10.19
CA GLY A 33 -6.24 5.75 10.69
C GLY A 33 -7.76 5.58 10.79
N THR A 34 -8.32 4.97 9.75
CA THR A 34 -9.72 4.59 9.71
C THR A 34 -9.80 3.36 10.59
N GLN A 35 -10.11 3.57 11.87
CA GLN A 35 -10.50 2.51 12.79
C GLN A 35 -11.78 1.87 12.23
N PRO A 36 -11.76 0.60 11.76
CA PRO A 36 -12.98 -0.04 11.31
C PRO A 36 -13.75 -0.53 12.54
N SER A 37 -15.00 -0.10 12.66
CA SER A 37 -15.94 -0.49 13.72
C SER A 37 -16.08 -2.02 13.83
N PRO A 38 -16.34 -2.58 15.03
CA PRO A 38 -16.46 -4.02 15.24
C PRO A 38 -17.83 -4.52 14.74
N GLY A 39 -17.93 -4.76 13.43
CA GLY A 39 -19.10 -5.36 12.79
C GLY A 39 -19.02 -6.88 12.79
N GLY A 40 -19.66 -7.53 13.77
CA GLY A 40 -20.18 -8.90 13.69
C GLY A 40 -19.21 -10.00 13.29
N ALA A 41 -18.34 -10.42 14.23
CA ALA A 41 -17.50 -11.60 14.06
C ALA A 41 -18.36 -12.88 13.94
N ARG A 42 -18.57 -13.36 12.71
CA ARG A 42 -19.03 -14.72 12.48
C ARG A 42 -17.81 -15.65 12.62
N SER A 43 -17.69 -16.20 13.83
CA SER A 43 -16.86 -17.31 14.31
C SER A 43 -15.60 -17.63 13.51
N GLY A 44 -14.46 -17.10 13.97
CA GLY A 44 -13.13 -17.68 13.74
C GLY A 44 -12.08 -16.76 13.10
N ALA A 45 -12.49 -15.73 12.35
CA ALA A 45 -11.52 -14.80 11.75
C ALA A 45 -11.19 -13.67 12.72
N ARG A 46 -9.92 -13.56 13.15
CA ARG A 46 -9.42 -12.43 13.91
C ARG A 46 -8.94 -11.30 12.99
N SER A 47 -8.91 -10.09 13.54
CA SER A 47 -8.20 -8.97 12.92
C SER A 47 -6.68 -9.14 13.12
N PHE A 48 -5.89 -8.66 12.17
CA PHE A 48 -4.44 -8.68 12.24
C PHE A 48 -3.85 -7.54 11.40
N GLU A 49 -2.58 -7.22 11.64
CA GLU A 49 -1.83 -6.21 10.91
C GLU A 49 -1.08 -6.80 9.72
N VAL A 50 -1.04 -6.06 8.62
CA VAL A 50 -0.21 -6.35 7.46
C VAL A 50 0.69 -5.15 7.19
N GLU A 51 1.98 -5.33 7.36
CA GLU A 51 2.98 -4.36 6.95
C GLU A 51 3.39 -4.61 5.50
N LEU A 52 3.37 -3.56 4.71
CA LEU A 52 3.78 -3.54 3.32
C LEU A 52 5.18 -2.90 3.27
N ARG A 53 6.20 -3.73 3.08
CA ARG A 53 7.60 -3.32 3.27
C ARG A 53 8.07 -2.26 2.27
N ASN A 54 7.63 -2.32 1.02
CA ASN A 54 8.07 -1.38 -0.02
C ASN A 54 7.37 -0.03 0.09
N SER A 55 6.11 -0.04 0.52
CA SER A 55 5.33 1.18 0.74
C SER A 55 5.48 1.77 2.16
N GLY A 56 5.99 0.99 3.12
CA GLY A 56 6.10 1.38 4.53
C GLY A 56 4.74 1.56 5.22
N VAL A 57 3.67 1.05 4.63
CA VAL A 57 2.29 1.20 5.13
C VAL A 57 1.94 -0.02 5.97
N VAL A 58 1.36 0.23 7.15
CA VAL A 58 0.74 -0.81 7.97
C VAL A 58 -0.77 -0.73 7.79
N VAL A 59 -1.35 -1.82 7.32
CA VAL A 59 -2.78 -1.97 7.04
C VAL A 59 -3.39 -2.88 8.09
N GLN A 60 -4.48 -2.43 8.72
CA GLN A 60 -5.29 -3.28 9.56
C GLN A 60 -6.24 -4.11 8.71
N VAL A 61 -6.23 -5.43 8.90
CA VAL A 61 -7.12 -6.37 8.20
C VAL A 61 -8.19 -6.84 9.17
N PRO A 62 -9.44 -6.36 9.03
CA PRO A 62 -10.54 -6.79 9.89
C PRO A 62 -10.85 -8.28 9.74
N ALA A 63 -11.52 -8.82 10.76
CA ALA A 63 -12.22 -10.10 10.64
C ALA A 63 -13.11 -10.11 9.39
N GLY A 64 -13.02 -11.18 8.59
CA GLY A 64 -13.85 -11.35 7.39
C GLY A 64 -13.42 -10.53 6.15
N THR A 65 -12.43 -9.65 6.23
CA THR A 65 -11.90 -8.91 5.07
C THR A 65 -10.61 -9.56 4.56
N SER A 66 -10.45 -9.75 3.24
CA SER A 66 -9.20 -10.30 2.69
C SER A 66 -8.05 -9.30 2.79
N ILE A 67 -6.80 -9.79 2.79
CA ILE A 67 -5.62 -8.90 2.76
C ILE A 67 -5.67 -8.05 1.48
N LEU A 68 -5.99 -8.68 0.34
CA LEU A 68 -6.14 -7.99 -0.95
C LEU A 68 -7.11 -6.80 -0.86
N ASP A 69 -8.30 -6.99 -0.28
CA ASP A 69 -9.29 -5.91 -0.16
C ASP A 69 -8.81 -4.82 0.80
N ALA A 70 -8.17 -5.21 1.91
CA ALA A 70 -7.64 -4.25 2.87
C ALA A 70 -6.55 -3.37 2.23
N ILE A 71 -5.53 -3.94 1.59
CA ILE A 71 -4.45 -3.17 0.96
C ILE A 71 -4.94 -2.31 -0.22
N THR A 72 -5.94 -2.80 -0.97
CA THR A 72 -6.53 -2.05 -2.09
C THR A 72 -7.22 -0.78 -1.60
N ARG A 73 -7.88 -0.81 -0.44
CA ARG A 73 -8.49 0.39 0.18
C ARG A 73 -7.46 1.43 0.60
N HIS A 74 -6.22 1.01 0.86
CA HIS A 74 -5.09 1.89 1.14
C HIS A 74 -4.35 2.35 -0.13
N GLY A 75 -4.84 1.99 -1.32
CA GLY A 75 -4.25 2.39 -2.60
C GLY A 75 -3.09 1.50 -3.06
N VAL A 76 -2.81 0.40 -2.38
CA VAL A 76 -1.79 -0.57 -2.81
C VAL A 76 -2.45 -1.61 -3.70
N LEU A 77 -2.00 -1.67 -4.95
CA LEU A 77 -2.52 -2.59 -5.95
C LEU A 77 -1.64 -3.84 -6.00
N ALA A 78 -2.27 -5.00 -5.85
CA ALA A 78 -1.64 -6.28 -6.09
C ALA A 78 -2.34 -6.99 -7.26
N PRO A 79 -1.62 -7.79 -8.07
CA PRO A 79 -2.22 -8.55 -9.16
C PRO A 79 -3.33 -9.46 -8.62
N SER A 80 -4.52 -9.41 -9.22
CA SER A 80 -5.62 -10.28 -8.81
C SER A 80 -6.57 -10.57 -9.97
N HIS A 81 -7.17 -11.76 -9.95
CA HIS A 81 -8.11 -12.20 -10.98
C HIS A 81 -9.29 -12.97 -10.37
N CYS A 82 -9.08 -14.21 -9.93
CA CYS A 82 -10.21 -15.07 -9.53
C CYS A 82 -10.76 -14.83 -8.11
N ARG A 83 -9.96 -14.25 -7.20
CA ARG A 83 -10.27 -14.03 -5.77
C ARG A 83 -10.80 -15.24 -4.99
N ARG A 84 -10.50 -16.46 -5.45
CA ARG A 84 -10.95 -17.73 -4.84
C ARG A 84 -9.80 -18.64 -4.43
N GLY A 85 -8.55 -18.18 -4.58
CA GLY A 85 -7.37 -18.99 -4.22
C GLY A 85 -7.05 -20.13 -5.19
N VAL A 86 -7.47 -20.03 -6.45
CA VAL A 86 -7.29 -21.10 -7.46
C VAL A 86 -6.42 -20.72 -8.66
N CYS A 87 -6.21 -19.43 -8.95
CA CYS A 87 -5.47 -18.99 -10.14
C CYS A 87 -4.01 -18.58 -9.90
N GLY A 88 -3.60 -18.39 -8.63
CA GLY A 88 -2.22 -17.99 -8.29
C GLY A 88 -1.84 -16.53 -8.58
N THR A 89 -2.67 -15.75 -9.28
CA THR A 89 -2.35 -14.35 -9.64
C THR A 89 -2.07 -13.47 -8.42
N CYS A 90 -2.78 -13.70 -7.31
CA CYS A 90 -2.66 -12.92 -6.07
C CYS A 90 -1.52 -13.43 -5.17
N GLN A 91 -0.51 -14.10 -5.72
CA GLN A 91 0.63 -14.56 -4.93
C GLN A 91 1.49 -13.37 -4.49
N THR A 92 1.88 -13.37 -3.22
CA THR A 92 2.74 -12.34 -2.63
C THR A 92 3.77 -12.98 -1.74
N THR A 93 5.00 -12.47 -1.77
CA THR A 93 6.09 -12.91 -0.90
C THR A 93 5.85 -12.44 0.53
N VAL A 94 5.98 -13.37 1.47
CA VAL A 94 5.89 -13.12 2.90
C VAL A 94 7.30 -13.06 3.47
N LEU A 95 7.62 -11.95 4.14
CA LEU A 95 8.92 -11.71 4.75
C LEU A 95 8.93 -12.18 6.22
N THR A 96 7.79 -12.07 6.91
CA THR A 96 7.65 -12.44 8.33
C THR A 96 6.18 -12.72 8.65
N GLY A 97 5.95 -13.65 9.58
CA GLY A 97 4.62 -13.99 10.09
C GLY A 97 4.17 -15.39 9.68
N GLU A 98 3.27 -15.97 10.46
CA GLU A 98 2.69 -17.29 10.19
C GLU A 98 1.41 -17.17 9.38
N ILE A 99 1.25 -18.05 8.38
CA ILE A 99 0.18 -17.97 7.39
C ILE A 99 -0.82 -19.11 7.59
N ASP A 100 -2.11 -18.76 7.65
CA ASP A 100 -3.23 -19.67 7.45
C ASP A 100 -3.52 -19.78 5.94
N HIS A 101 -2.97 -20.82 5.32
CA HIS A 101 -3.13 -21.09 3.89
C HIS A 101 -4.52 -21.63 3.56
N ARG A 102 -5.28 -20.86 2.78
CA ARG A 102 -6.63 -21.25 2.31
C ARG A 102 -6.70 -21.42 0.79
N ASP A 103 -5.57 -21.30 0.12
CA ASP A 103 -5.45 -21.50 -1.31
C ASP A 103 -5.35 -22.99 -1.69
N LEU A 104 -5.48 -23.27 -2.98
CA LEU A 104 -5.30 -24.60 -3.58
C LEU A 104 -4.11 -24.63 -4.55
N VAL A 105 -3.28 -23.58 -4.56
CA VAL A 105 -2.24 -23.38 -5.56
C VAL A 105 -0.87 -23.81 -5.03
N LEU A 106 -0.55 -23.44 -3.79
CA LEU A 106 0.74 -23.78 -3.19
C LEU A 106 0.74 -25.25 -2.75
N THR A 107 1.82 -25.98 -3.07
CA THR A 107 2.06 -27.33 -2.57
C THR A 107 2.31 -27.33 -1.07
N THR A 108 2.23 -28.50 -0.44
CA THR A 108 2.50 -28.65 1.00
C THR A 108 3.91 -28.16 1.36
N GLU A 109 4.92 -28.44 0.54
CA GLU A 109 6.30 -27.99 0.75
C GLU A 109 6.41 -26.47 0.64
N GLN A 110 5.69 -25.86 -0.31
CA GLN A 110 5.66 -24.41 -0.46
C GLN A 110 4.98 -23.72 0.72
N ARG A 111 3.87 -24.28 1.23
CA ARG A 111 3.19 -23.79 2.44
C ARG A 111 4.08 -23.91 3.67
N ALA A 112 4.79 -25.03 3.82
CA ALA A 112 5.69 -25.26 4.94
C ALA A 112 6.87 -24.27 4.96
N ARG A 113 7.29 -23.73 3.81
CA ARG A 113 8.31 -22.67 3.74
C ARG A 113 7.82 -21.32 4.25
N GLY A 114 6.51 -21.07 4.22
CA GLY A 114 5.89 -19.83 4.72
C GLY A 114 6.36 -18.54 4.05
N ASN A 115 6.96 -18.61 2.85
CA ASN A 115 7.56 -17.45 2.18
C ASN A 115 6.69 -16.84 1.08
N ALA A 116 5.52 -17.41 0.81
CA ALA A 116 4.57 -16.92 -0.17
C ALA A 116 3.14 -17.22 0.27
N MET A 117 2.20 -16.33 -0.05
CA MET A 117 0.78 -16.54 0.24
C MET A 117 -0.13 -15.95 -0.84
N MET A 118 -1.36 -16.45 -0.90
CA MET A 118 -2.42 -15.89 -1.74
C MET A 118 -3.23 -14.87 -0.95
N ILE A 119 -2.93 -13.59 -1.09
CA ILE A 119 -3.51 -12.50 -0.27
C ILE A 119 -5.03 -12.32 -0.46
N CYS A 120 -5.61 -12.96 -1.48
CA CYS A 120 -7.04 -12.91 -1.74
C CYS A 120 -7.88 -13.87 -0.87
N VAL A 121 -7.28 -14.92 -0.28
CA VAL A 121 -8.01 -15.87 0.59
C VAL A 121 -7.24 -16.26 1.85
N SER A 122 -5.91 -16.33 1.79
CA SER A 122 -5.06 -16.71 2.92
C SER A 122 -4.97 -15.55 3.93
N ARG A 123 -4.73 -15.89 5.20
CA ARG A 123 -4.73 -14.95 6.33
C ARG A 123 -3.56 -15.22 7.27
N ALA A 124 -3.46 -14.44 8.35
CA ALA A 124 -2.59 -14.77 9.48
C ALA A 124 -3.08 -16.00 10.24
N ALA A 125 -2.13 -16.84 10.66
CA ALA A 125 -2.39 -18.02 11.47
C ALA A 125 -2.98 -17.64 12.85
N PRO A 126 -3.74 -18.54 13.49
CA PRO A 126 -4.20 -18.35 14.86
C PRO A 126 -3.01 -18.23 15.84
N GLY A 127 -2.65 -17.00 16.16
CA GLY A 127 -1.58 -16.65 17.11
C GLY A 127 -0.70 -15.54 16.57
N CYS A 128 -0.78 -15.30 15.26
CA CYS A 128 -0.04 -14.27 14.56
C CYS A 128 -0.88 -12.99 14.44
N ASP A 129 -0.40 -11.92 15.05
CA ASP A 129 -1.06 -10.60 15.02
C ASP A 129 -0.53 -9.71 13.88
N ARG A 130 0.62 -10.06 13.27
CA ARG A 130 1.26 -9.26 12.21
C ARG A 130 1.97 -10.11 11.16
N ILE A 131 1.73 -9.78 9.89
CA ILE A 131 2.45 -10.30 8.72
C ILE A 131 3.17 -9.16 8.01
N VAL A 132 4.36 -9.43 7.50
CA VAL A 132 5.11 -8.49 6.65
C VAL A 132 5.17 -9.02 5.23
N LEU A 133 4.71 -8.22 4.27
CA LEU A 133 4.68 -8.55 2.84
C LEU A 133 5.66 -7.68 2.06
N ASP A 134 6.21 -8.25 0.99
CA ASP A 134 7.10 -7.56 0.06
C ASP A 134 6.32 -6.74 -0.99
N LEU A 135 5.48 -5.80 -0.52
CA LEU A 135 4.60 -4.92 -1.31
C LEU A 135 4.74 -3.45 -0.93
#